data_AF-A0A136KQ67-F1
#
_entry.id   AF-A0A136KQ67-F1
#
_cell.length_a   1.000
_cell.length_b   1.000
_cell.length_c   1.000
_cell.angle_alpha   90.00
_cell.angle_beta   90.00
_cell.angle_gamma   90.00
#
_symmetry.space_group_name_H-M   'P 1'
#
loop_
_entity.id
_entity.type
_entity.pdbx_description
1 polymer ?
#
loop_
_entity_poly.entity_id
_entity_poly.type
_entity_poly.pdbx_seq_one_letter_code
_entity_poly.pdbx_strand_id
1 'polypeptide(L)'
;MKNKLFWICLTFILGACNLPASTPTPDLLATLSASTPLPVDSTTLPTIPVSSNGEPIGKIAYTCQIFKAQASNQICIINADGTGFRRLTVDNTKQHYYPSVSPDGLSVVYAAFREPNIYEIYEVDIASGVITQLTDRLGNLNSPEISPDGKTIVFKLSTASSNQLWLMNRDGTNPRQIPNVTGWDPTWSPDGEYILFASDMEGAVQLYRVKADGSEQLKISNLPAIRGRSDWSPDSSFIVTYSGQPWNRDVYIMNADGSNTRMLTPTGGNSQGPSISPDGAWVAFTSYFDQYKVDNGCEIYIIRTDGTDVRRLTNNDYCDYQPRWGP
;
A
#
# COMPACT_ATOMS: atom_id res chain seq x y z
N MET A 1 -12.66 -50.85 -41.28
CA MET A 1 -11.24 -50.73 -41.71
C MET A 1 -10.53 -49.94 -40.61
N LYS A 2 -9.45 -50.44 -39.96
CA LYS A 2 -8.02 -50.11 -40.24
C LYS A 2 -7.80 -48.59 -40.43
N ASN A 3 -6.88 -47.84 -39.78
CA ASN A 3 -5.67 -48.04 -38.93
C ASN A 3 -5.45 -46.72 -38.12
N LYS A 4 -4.56 -46.49 -37.12
CA LYS A 4 -3.67 -47.28 -36.22
C LYS A 4 -3.27 -46.37 -35.01
N LEU A 5 -2.48 -46.89 -34.05
CA LEU A 5 -1.77 -46.11 -33.01
C LEU A 5 -0.64 -45.24 -33.59
N PHE A 6 -0.24 -44.18 -32.86
CA PHE A 6 1.16 -44.00 -32.44
C PHE A 6 1.25 -43.26 -31.08
N TRP A 7 2.02 -43.82 -30.15
CA TRP A 7 2.51 -43.16 -28.93
C TRP A 7 3.96 -42.73 -29.18
N ILE A 8 4.38 -41.58 -28.67
CA ILE A 8 5.80 -41.19 -28.59
C ILE A 8 6.11 -40.84 -27.14
N CYS A 9 6.98 -41.64 -26.54
CA CYS A 9 7.56 -41.40 -25.22
C CYS A 9 8.93 -40.73 -25.43
N LEU A 10 9.19 -39.61 -24.76
CA LEU A 10 10.48 -38.91 -24.85
C LEU A 10 11.22 -39.00 -23.51
N THR A 11 12.18 -39.91 -23.44
CA THR A 11 13.11 -40.03 -22.32
C THR A 11 14.21 -38.98 -22.43
N PHE A 12 14.26 -38.04 -21.47
CA PHE A 12 15.41 -37.16 -21.28
C PHE A 12 16.42 -37.80 -20.31
N ILE A 13 17.66 -37.93 -20.77
CA ILE A 13 18.79 -38.38 -19.95
C ILE A 13 19.47 -37.15 -19.35
N LEU A 14 19.37 -36.98 -18.03
CA LEU A 14 20.13 -35.97 -17.29
C LEU A 14 21.50 -36.55 -16.92
N GLY A 15 22.54 -36.12 -17.64
CA GLY A 15 23.92 -36.40 -17.27
C GLY A 15 24.35 -35.51 -16.08
N ALA A 16 24.67 -36.12 -14.95
CA ALA A 16 25.19 -35.40 -13.79
C ALA A 16 26.65 -34.97 -14.02
N CYS A 17 26.91 -33.66 -14.02
CA CYS A 17 28.25 -33.11 -14.06
C CYS A 17 28.68 -32.70 -12.65
N ASN A 18 29.63 -33.45 -12.06
CA ASN A 18 30.20 -33.12 -10.76
C ASN A 18 31.16 -31.92 -10.87
N LEU A 19 30.99 -30.92 -10.00
CA LEU A 19 31.97 -29.85 -9.78
C LEU A 19 32.65 -30.04 -8.41
N PRO A 20 33.97 -29.87 -8.29
CA PRO A 20 34.69 -30.06 -7.03
C PRO A 20 34.49 -28.88 -6.06
N ALA A 21 34.63 -29.17 -4.77
CA ALA A 21 34.38 -28.22 -3.68
C ALA A 21 35.38 -27.05 -3.64
N SER A 22 34.90 -25.86 -3.30
CA SER A 22 35.71 -24.67 -3.03
C SER A 22 36.22 -24.65 -1.58
N THR A 23 37.47 -24.20 -1.41
CA THR A 23 38.10 -23.98 -0.10
C THR A 23 37.63 -22.66 0.53
N PRO A 24 37.46 -22.58 1.86
CA PRO A 24 37.00 -21.36 2.53
C PRO A 24 38.09 -20.27 2.59
N THR A 25 37.71 -19.04 2.28
CA THR A 25 38.52 -17.83 2.42
C THR A 25 38.52 -17.36 3.89
N PRO A 26 39.66 -16.94 4.48
CA PRO A 26 39.69 -16.50 5.88
C PRO A 26 38.94 -15.19 6.13
N ASP A 27 38.40 -15.09 7.34
CA ASP A 27 37.51 -14.04 7.83
C ASP A 27 38.23 -12.68 7.98
N LEU A 28 37.60 -11.59 7.52
CA LEU A 28 38.20 -10.26 7.44
C LEU A 28 37.69 -9.29 8.53
N LEU A 29 37.14 -9.83 9.61
CA LEU A 29 36.71 -9.07 10.80
C LEU A 29 37.78 -9.09 11.89
N ALA A 30 38.77 -8.20 11.76
CA ALA A 30 39.70 -7.90 12.84
C ALA A 30 40.06 -6.40 12.91
N THR A 31 39.79 -5.82 14.08
CA THR A 31 40.39 -4.61 14.68
C THR A 31 39.92 -3.19 14.30
N LEU A 32 39.34 -2.55 15.34
CA LEU A 32 39.60 -1.17 15.84
C LEU A 32 39.02 0.03 15.05
N SER A 33 38.41 1.06 15.66
CA SER A 33 38.18 1.40 17.09
C SER A 33 36.87 2.22 17.25
N ALA A 34 36.26 2.17 18.44
CA ALA A 34 35.15 3.05 18.79
C ALA A 34 35.63 4.44 19.26
N SER A 35 34.92 5.50 18.86
CA SER A 35 35.00 6.85 19.44
C SER A 35 33.70 7.18 20.17
N THR A 36 33.81 7.80 21.35
CA THR A 36 32.66 8.17 22.19
C THR A 36 31.97 9.44 21.69
N PRO A 37 30.64 9.46 21.50
CA PRO A 37 29.88 10.69 21.25
C PRO A 37 29.73 11.54 22.53
N LEU A 38 29.57 12.84 22.35
CA LEU A 38 29.20 13.79 23.41
C LEU A 38 27.70 13.71 23.74
N PRO A 39 27.26 14.11 24.95
CA PRO A 39 25.84 14.06 25.32
C PRO A 39 25.02 15.11 24.55
N VAL A 40 23.87 14.69 24.03
CA VAL A 40 22.86 15.56 23.41
C VAL A 40 21.70 15.75 24.39
N ASP A 41 21.25 16.98 24.54
CA ASP A 41 20.15 17.37 25.44
C ASP A 41 18.80 16.82 24.94
N SER A 42 17.92 16.45 25.87
CA SER A 42 16.77 15.60 25.58
C SER A 42 15.44 16.34 25.76
N THR A 43 14.87 16.83 24.65
CA THR A 43 13.45 17.17 24.54
C THR A 43 12.75 16.14 23.65
N THR A 44 11.63 15.60 24.12
CA THR A 44 11.06 14.35 23.61
C THR A 44 10.25 14.52 22.32
N LEU A 45 10.85 14.21 21.18
CA LEU A 45 10.12 13.66 20.04
C LEU A 45 9.79 12.17 20.30
N PRO A 46 8.73 11.61 19.70
CA PRO A 46 8.50 10.17 19.71
C PRO A 46 9.65 9.48 18.97
N THR A 47 10.55 8.84 19.71
CA THR A 47 11.59 7.99 19.13
C THR A 47 10.92 6.73 18.59
N ILE A 48 10.66 6.70 17.28
CA ILE A 48 10.34 5.46 16.56
C ILE A 48 11.47 4.47 16.87
N PRO A 49 11.19 3.28 17.42
CA PRO A 49 12.24 2.29 17.65
C PRO A 49 12.73 1.81 16.29
N VAL A 50 13.98 2.15 15.94
CA VAL A 50 14.68 1.50 14.84
C VAL A 50 14.79 0.02 15.20
N SER A 51 13.97 -0.81 14.55
CA SER A 51 13.84 -2.22 14.85
C SER A 51 15.16 -2.95 14.58
N SER A 52 15.86 -3.30 15.65
CA SER A 52 17.01 -4.20 15.61
C SER A 52 16.65 -5.49 14.87
N ASN A 53 17.50 -5.89 13.93
CA ASN A 53 17.41 -7.07 13.05
C ASN A 53 16.53 -6.94 11.80
N GLY A 54 15.84 -5.83 11.57
CA GLY A 54 15.18 -5.55 10.28
C GLY A 54 13.89 -6.33 9.99
N GLU A 55 13.34 -7.05 10.97
CA GLU A 55 12.01 -7.67 10.88
C GLU A 55 10.90 -6.61 10.84
N PRO A 56 9.77 -6.89 10.15
CA PRO A 56 8.72 -5.91 9.88
C PRO A 56 7.89 -5.57 11.13
N ILE A 57 7.59 -4.29 11.35
CA ILE A 57 6.88 -3.78 12.54
C ILE A 57 5.55 -3.08 12.19
N GLY A 58 4.68 -2.93 13.19
CA GLY A 58 3.39 -2.24 13.05
C GLY A 58 2.27 -3.14 12.54
N LYS A 59 1.26 -2.54 11.92
CA LYS A 59 0.03 -3.22 11.45
C LYS A 59 -0.32 -2.80 10.04
N ILE A 60 -0.94 -3.74 9.30
CA ILE A 60 -1.43 -3.51 7.95
C ILE A 60 -2.95 -3.67 7.95
N ALA A 61 -3.66 -2.58 7.62
CA ALA A 61 -5.10 -2.63 7.36
C ALA A 61 -5.34 -2.81 5.86
N TYR A 62 -6.29 -3.67 5.49
CA TYR A 62 -6.54 -4.05 4.10
C TYR A 62 -8.01 -4.47 3.88
N THR A 63 -8.41 -4.53 2.62
CA THR A 63 -9.74 -5.00 2.20
C THR A 63 -9.70 -6.52 1.99
N CYS A 64 -10.62 -7.25 2.61
CA CYS A 64 -10.68 -8.71 2.60
C CYS A 64 -12.04 -9.23 2.05
N GLN A 65 -12.01 -10.14 1.08
CA GLN A 65 -13.21 -10.70 0.40
C GLN A 65 -13.79 -11.94 1.10
N ILE A 66 -14.16 -11.77 2.36
CA ILE A 66 -14.67 -12.86 3.20
C ILE A 66 -15.85 -13.56 2.51
N PHE A 67 -15.87 -14.90 2.58
CA PHE A 67 -16.84 -15.80 1.91
C PHE A 67 -16.72 -15.90 0.38
N LYS A 68 -15.66 -15.36 -0.26
CA LYS A 68 -15.42 -15.42 -1.72
C LYS A 68 -16.50 -14.78 -2.59
N ALA A 69 -17.44 -14.07 -1.98
CA ALA A 69 -18.48 -13.35 -2.68
C ALA A 69 -17.92 -11.98 -3.09
N GLN A 70 -18.02 -11.64 -4.38
CA GLN A 70 -17.64 -10.31 -4.91
C GLN A 70 -18.49 -9.14 -4.34
N ALA A 71 -19.36 -9.43 -3.36
CA ALA A 71 -20.19 -8.50 -2.62
C ALA A 71 -20.09 -8.70 -1.09
N SER A 72 -18.92 -9.05 -0.56
CA SER A 72 -18.68 -9.04 0.91
C SER A 72 -17.28 -8.53 1.27
N ASN A 73 -16.89 -7.39 0.70
CA ASN A 73 -15.64 -6.70 1.04
C ASN A 73 -15.71 -6.09 2.43
N GLN A 74 -14.72 -6.37 3.27
CA GLN A 74 -14.63 -5.96 4.66
C GLN A 74 -13.26 -5.35 4.95
N ILE A 75 -13.15 -4.57 6.03
CA ILE A 75 -11.83 -4.13 6.51
C ILE A 75 -11.29 -5.17 7.48
N CYS A 76 -10.10 -5.67 7.19
CA CYS A 76 -9.29 -6.53 8.03
C CYS A 76 -8.02 -5.79 8.48
N ILE A 77 -7.41 -6.26 9.57
CA ILE A 77 -6.10 -5.83 10.05
C ILE A 77 -5.27 -7.06 10.42
N ILE A 78 -3.96 -6.98 10.21
CA ILE A 78 -2.98 -8.00 10.58
C ILE A 78 -1.73 -7.31 11.14
N ASN A 79 -0.98 -7.99 12.00
CA ASN A 79 0.35 -7.53 12.39
C ASN A 79 1.32 -7.69 11.21
N ALA A 80 2.37 -6.87 11.19
CA ALA A 80 3.41 -6.90 10.18
C ALA A 80 4.20 -8.23 10.07
N ASP A 81 4.15 -9.07 11.12
CA ASP A 81 4.73 -10.42 11.17
C ASP A 81 3.78 -11.53 10.67
N GLY A 82 2.58 -11.16 10.21
CA GLY A 82 1.53 -12.09 9.75
C GLY A 82 0.67 -12.68 10.87
N THR A 83 0.89 -12.28 12.14
CA THR A 83 0.07 -12.71 13.28
C THR A 83 -1.12 -11.75 13.52
N GLY A 84 -1.96 -12.06 14.50
CA GLY A 84 -2.95 -11.09 15.00
C GLY A 84 -4.07 -10.69 14.03
N PHE A 85 -4.32 -11.49 12.99
CA PHE A 85 -5.44 -11.27 12.05
C PHE A 85 -6.75 -10.99 12.79
N ARG A 86 -7.41 -9.89 12.41
CA ARG A 86 -8.74 -9.55 12.91
C ARG A 86 -9.54 -8.78 11.86
N ARG A 87 -10.81 -9.16 11.73
CA ARG A 87 -11.83 -8.42 10.98
C ARG A 87 -12.30 -7.20 11.81
N LEU A 88 -12.19 -5.98 11.26
CA LEU A 88 -12.59 -4.75 11.95
C LEU A 88 -14.07 -4.41 11.74
N THR A 89 -14.59 -4.60 10.52
CA THR A 89 -15.98 -4.32 10.17
C THR A 89 -16.79 -5.60 10.07
N VAL A 90 -18.03 -5.66 10.57
CA VAL A 90 -18.86 -6.88 10.54
C VAL A 90 -20.17 -6.80 9.76
N ASP A 91 -20.52 -5.60 9.26
CA ASP A 91 -21.72 -5.41 8.44
C ASP A 91 -21.55 -6.05 7.05
N ASN A 92 -22.22 -7.19 6.82
CA ASN A 92 -22.21 -7.90 5.54
C ASN A 92 -23.20 -7.30 4.51
N THR A 93 -24.00 -6.29 4.88
CA THR A 93 -24.95 -5.63 3.95
C THR A 93 -24.28 -4.53 3.11
N LYS A 94 -23.07 -4.14 3.50
CA LYS A 94 -22.26 -3.09 2.88
C LYS A 94 -20.97 -3.66 2.31
N GLN A 95 -20.39 -2.93 1.35
CA GLN A 95 -19.00 -3.13 0.95
C GLN A 95 -18.12 -2.09 1.61
N HIS A 96 -16.97 -2.51 2.12
CA HIS A 96 -15.97 -1.65 2.74
C HIS A 96 -14.66 -1.74 1.95
N TYR A 97 -14.02 -0.59 1.68
CA TYR A 97 -12.84 -0.47 0.83
C TYR A 97 -11.93 0.66 1.30
N TYR A 98 -10.74 0.72 0.71
CA TYR A 98 -9.76 1.80 0.90
C TYR A 98 -9.48 2.13 2.37
N PRO A 99 -9.13 1.15 3.23
CA PRO A 99 -8.71 1.45 4.59
C PRO A 99 -7.43 2.29 4.58
N SER A 100 -7.23 3.10 5.62
CA SER A 100 -5.95 3.68 6.00
C SER A 100 -5.83 3.71 7.53
N VAL A 101 -4.72 3.22 8.07
CA VAL A 101 -4.43 3.27 9.51
C VAL A 101 -4.16 4.72 9.90
N SER A 102 -4.64 5.15 11.07
CA SER A 102 -4.35 6.49 11.59
C SER A 102 -2.87 6.64 12.01
N PRO A 103 -2.30 7.86 11.97
CA PRO A 103 -0.92 8.10 12.43
C PRO A 103 -0.68 7.75 13.91
N ASP A 104 -1.74 7.76 14.72
CA ASP A 104 -1.71 7.35 16.13
C ASP A 104 -1.81 5.81 16.33
N GLY A 105 -2.09 5.04 15.28
CA GLY A 105 -2.24 3.57 15.33
C GLY A 105 -3.50 3.07 16.06
N LEU A 106 -4.43 3.97 16.39
CA LEU A 106 -5.63 3.69 17.19
C LEU A 106 -6.88 3.42 16.35
N SER A 107 -6.94 3.87 15.10
CA SER A 107 -8.13 3.72 14.25
C SER A 107 -7.78 3.36 12.79
N VAL A 108 -8.81 3.01 12.02
CA VAL A 108 -8.74 2.90 10.57
C VAL A 108 -9.85 3.75 9.96
N VAL A 109 -9.50 4.71 9.10
CA VAL A 109 -10.47 5.40 8.24
C VAL A 109 -10.69 4.57 6.97
N TYR A 110 -11.92 4.47 6.48
CA TYR A 110 -12.27 3.68 5.31
C TYR A 110 -13.51 4.21 4.59
N ALA A 111 -13.74 3.74 3.37
CA ALA A 111 -14.93 4.07 2.58
C ALA A 111 -15.92 2.90 2.57
N ALA A 112 -17.21 3.17 2.73
CA ALA A 112 -18.24 2.14 2.75
C ALA A 112 -19.57 2.57 2.11
N PHE A 113 -20.30 1.60 1.57
CA PHE A 113 -21.59 1.88 0.89
C PHE A 113 -22.64 2.34 1.90
N ARG A 114 -23.26 3.51 1.66
CA ARG A 114 -24.55 3.88 2.25
C ARG A 114 -25.71 3.25 1.48
N GLU A 115 -25.59 3.32 0.16
CA GLU A 115 -26.49 2.77 -0.86
C GLU A 115 -25.62 2.17 -1.98
N PRO A 116 -26.14 1.29 -2.87
CA PRO A 116 -25.35 0.69 -3.94
C PRO A 116 -24.57 1.73 -4.77
N ASN A 117 -23.24 1.61 -4.78
CA ASN A 117 -22.29 2.51 -5.44
C ASN A 117 -22.23 3.96 -4.90
N ILE A 118 -22.84 4.27 -3.76
CA ILE A 118 -22.69 5.55 -3.06
C ILE A 118 -21.90 5.31 -1.78
N TYR A 119 -20.65 5.77 -1.79
CA TYR A 119 -19.70 5.58 -0.71
C TYR A 119 -19.67 6.80 0.23
N GLU A 120 -19.65 6.54 1.53
CA GLU A 120 -19.39 7.50 2.60
C GLU A 120 -18.09 7.13 3.35
N ILE A 121 -17.53 8.07 4.10
CA ILE A 121 -16.33 7.85 4.91
C ILE A 121 -16.74 7.48 6.34
N TYR A 122 -16.08 6.47 6.88
CA TYR A 122 -16.23 5.97 8.23
C TYR A 122 -14.86 5.84 8.91
N GLU A 123 -14.84 5.89 10.24
CA GLU A 123 -13.67 5.59 11.05
C GLU A 123 -14.04 4.48 12.05
N VAL A 124 -13.19 3.46 12.16
CA VAL A 124 -13.34 2.38 13.16
C VAL A 124 -12.19 2.45 14.17
N ASP A 125 -12.53 2.53 15.45
CA ASP A 125 -11.56 2.39 16.53
C ASP A 125 -11.05 0.95 16.60
N ILE A 126 -9.73 0.77 16.56
CA ILE A 126 -9.11 -0.55 16.50
C ILE A 126 -9.36 -1.29 17.82
N ALA A 127 -9.26 -0.66 18.99
CA ALA A 127 -9.36 -1.39 20.25
C ALA A 127 -10.77 -1.95 20.53
N SER A 128 -11.79 -1.09 20.39
CA SER A 128 -13.18 -1.34 20.74
C SER A 128 -14.05 -1.84 19.58
N GLY A 129 -13.65 -1.58 18.32
CA GLY A 129 -14.48 -1.85 17.14
C GLY A 129 -15.66 -0.89 16.97
N VAL A 130 -15.69 0.23 17.71
CA VAL A 130 -16.71 1.28 17.52
C VAL A 130 -16.52 1.94 16.15
N ILE A 131 -17.60 2.01 15.38
CA ILE A 131 -17.63 2.61 14.04
C ILE A 131 -18.38 3.96 14.11
N THR A 132 -17.73 5.01 13.62
CA THR A 132 -18.29 6.35 13.46
C THR A 132 -18.46 6.65 11.97
N GLN A 133 -19.64 7.13 11.56
CA GLN A 133 -19.86 7.66 10.21
C GLN A 133 -19.46 9.13 10.20
N LEU A 134 -18.50 9.50 9.34
CA LEU A 134 -17.96 10.87 9.26
C LEU A 134 -18.67 11.73 8.21
N THR A 135 -19.27 11.12 7.18
CA THR A 135 -19.98 11.84 6.12
C THR A 135 -21.39 11.29 5.90
N ASP A 136 -22.34 12.16 5.57
CA ASP A 136 -23.67 11.78 5.09
C ASP A 136 -24.05 12.65 3.89
N ARG A 137 -24.30 12.01 2.75
CA ARG A 137 -24.87 12.59 1.52
C ARG A 137 -24.04 13.72 0.89
N LEU A 138 -22.74 13.79 1.19
CA LEU A 138 -21.82 14.76 0.58
C LEU A 138 -21.51 14.44 -0.89
N GLY A 139 -21.52 13.16 -1.27
CA GLY A 139 -21.23 12.73 -2.64
C GLY A 139 -20.95 11.23 -2.74
N ASN A 140 -20.05 10.86 -3.65
CA ASN A 140 -19.49 9.51 -3.74
C ASN A 140 -18.01 9.57 -3.35
N LEU A 141 -17.69 9.16 -2.12
CA LEU A 141 -16.42 9.44 -1.46
C LEU A 141 -15.54 8.19 -1.30
N ASN A 142 -14.26 8.24 -1.62
CA ASN A 142 -13.35 7.11 -1.40
C ASN A 142 -11.89 7.54 -1.28
N SER A 143 -11.03 6.56 -1.00
CA SER A 143 -9.60 6.75 -0.72
C SER A 143 -9.35 7.82 0.37
N PRO A 144 -9.93 7.67 1.58
CA PRO A 144 -9.69 8.59 2.68
C PRO A 144 -8.34 8.34 3.35
N GLU A 145 -7.68 9.40 3.80
CA GLU A 145 -6.44 9.33 4.58
C GLU A 145 -6.33 10.47 5.59
N ILE A 146 -5.95 10.14 6.83
CA ILE A 146 -5.75 11.09 7.93
C ILE A 146 -4.38 11.77 7.77
N SER A 147 -4.32 13.09 7.95
CA SER A 147 -3.08 13.88 7.93
C SER A 147 -2.13 13.45 9.05
N PRO A 148 -0.79 13.57 8.90
CA PRO A 148 0.18 13.11 9.91
C PRO A 148 -0.03 13.71 11.31
N ASP A 149 -0.57 14.92 11.38
CA ASP A 149 -0.90 15.62 12.63
C ASP A 149 -2.23 15.16 13.29
N GLY A 150 -2.94 14.21 12.66
CA GLY A 150 -4.17 13.59 13.15
C GLY A 150 -5.44 14.45 13.03
N LYS A 151 -5.40 15.63 12.40
CA LYS A 151 -6.52 16.62 12.45
C LYS A 151 -7.42 16.66 11.22
N THR A 152 -6.92 16.31 10.05
CA THR A 152 -7.60 16.47 8.77
C THR A 152 -7.70 15.12 8.06
N ILE A 153 -8.75 14.90 7.27
CA ILE A 153 -8.86 13.78 6.33
C ILE A 153 -8.84 14.35 4.91
N VAL A 154 -7.93 13.84 4.08
CA VAL A 154 -8.00 14.02 2.61
C VAL A 154 -8.77 12.85 2.01
N PHE A 155 -9.58 13.12 0.99
CA PHE A 155 -10.36 12.09 0.30
C PHE A 155 -10.68 12.50 -1.13
N LYS A 156 -11.06 11.52 -1.94
CA LYS A 156 -11.58 11.75 -3.29
C LYS A 156 -13.10 11.86 -3.27
N LEU A 157 -13.65 12.89 -3.91
CA LEU A 157 -15.08 13.03 -4.22
C LEU A 157 -15.28 12.85 -5.73
N SER A 158 -16.08 11.84 -6.12
CA SER A 158 -16.51 11.65 -7.50
C SER A 158 -17.81 12.41 -7.78
N THR A 159 -17.81 13.25 -8.81
CA THR A 159 -18.98 13.89 -9.42
C THR A 159 -19.30 13.25 -10.77
N ALA A 160 -20.38 13.66 -11.43
CA ALA A 160 -20.74 13.15 -12.77
C ALA A 160 -19.72 13.52 -13.88
N SER A 161 -18.84 14.50 -13.65
CA SER A 161 -17.91 15.04 -14.66
C SER A 161 -16.44 15.10 -14.21
N SER A 162 -16.14 14.84 -12.94
CA SER A 162 -14.79 14.99 -12.39
C SER A 162 -14.56 14.19 -11.11
N ASN A 163 -13.33 13.72 -10.91
CA ASN A 163 -12.81 13.28 -9.61
C ASN A 163 -12.02 14.44 -8.99
N GLN A 164 -12.41 14.87 -7.80
CA GLN A 164 -11.82 16.00 -7.08
C GLN A 164 -11.21 15.54 -5.77
N LEU A 165 -10.16 16.22 -5.32
CA LEU A 165 -9.64 16.04 -3.96
C LEU A 165 -10.28 17.03 -3.00
N TRP A 166 -10.64 16.54 -1.82
CA TRP A 166 -11.33 17.27 -0.78
C TRP A 166 -10.67 17.03 0.58
N LEU A 167 -10.84 17.98 1.49
CA LEU A 167 -10.37 17.96 2.86
C LEU A 167 -11.56 18.14 3.80
N MET A 168 -11.55 17.45 4.94
CA MET A 168 -12.46 17.69 6.07
C MET A 168 -11.68 17.56 7.39
N ASN A 169 -12.21 18.09 8.48
CA ASN A 169 -11.69 17.80 9.82
C ASN A 169 -11.88 16.30 10.13
N ARG A 170 -11.07 15.70 11.02
CA ARG A 170 -11.17 14.27 11.36
C ARG A 170 -12.55 13.85 11.89
N ASP A 171 -13.29 14.78 12.51
CA ASP A 171 -14.67 14.59 12.97
C ASP A 171 -15.74 14.65 11.84
N GLY A 172 -15.33 14.79 10.58
CA GLY A 172 -16.20 14.91 9.40
C GLY A 172 -16.67 16.34 9.10
N THR A 173 -16.36 17.33 9.96
CA THR A 173 -16.82 18.71 9.78
C THR A 173 -15.97 19.50 8.77
N ASN A 174 -16.50 20.64 8.30
CA ASN A 174 -15.82 21.57 7.38
C ASN A 174 -15.25 20.93 6.08
N PRO A 175 -16.06 20.15 5.31
CA PRO A 175 -15.64 19.62 4.02
C PRO A 175 -15.43 20.75 3.00
N ARG A 176 -14.25 20.77 2.37
CA ARG A 176 -13.85 21.75 1.35
C ARG A 176 -13.03 21.11 0.23
N GLN A 177 -13.20 21.59 -1.00
CA GLN A 177 -12.39 21.14 -2.13
C GLN A 177 -10.97 21.71 -2.05
N ILE A 178 -9.97 20.95 -2.50
CA ILE A 178 -8.64 21.50 -2.83
C ILE A 178 -8.75 22.21 -4.19
N PRO A 179 -8.51 23.54 -4.28
CA PRO A 179 -8.76 24.32 -5.50
C PRO A 179 -7.97 23.81 -6.71
N ASN A 180 -8.64 23.71 -7.86
CA ASN A 180 -8.05 23.32 -9.16
C ASN A 180 -7.42 21.91 -9.24
N VAL A 181 -7.51 21.10 -8.18
CA VAL A 181 -6.97 19.73 -8.18
C VAL A 181 -8.02 18.70 -8.58
N THR A 182 -7.74 17.97 -9.66
CA THR A 182 -8.51 16.79 -10.11
C THR A 182 -7.62 15.56 -10.11
N GLY A 183 -8.13 14.45 -9.57
CA GLY A 183 -7.35 13.23 -9.35
C GLY A 183 -8.00 12.26 -8.37
N TRP A 184 -7.26 11.25 -7.94
CA TRP A 184 -7.72 10.18 -7.05
C TRP A 184 -6.57 9.53 -6.28
N ASP A 185 -6.94 8.68 -5.32
CA ASP A 185 -6.03 8.02 -4.38
C ASP A 185 -5.02 8.97 -3.73
N PRO A 186 -5.48 10.00 -2.99
CA PRO A 186 -4.61 10.91 -2.27
C PRO A 186 -3.89 10.20 -1.11
N THR A 187 -2.65 10.59 -0.84
CA THR A 187 -1.90 10.25 0.37
C THR A 187 -1.04 11.44 0.81
N TRP A 188 -0.96 11.68 2.12
CA TRP A 188 -0.15 12.73 2.72
C TRP A 188 1.34 12.34 2.76
N SER A 189 2.23 13.30 2.50
CA SER A 189 3.62 13.18 2.92
C SER A 189 3.69 13.19 4.46
N PRO A 190 4.60 12.43 5.12
CA PRO A 190 4.68 12.37 6.58
C PRO A 190 5.04 13.69 7.27
N ASP A 191 5.68 14.61 6.57
CA ASP A 191 5.88 16.00 7.02
C ASP A 191 4.60 16.86 7.01
N GLY A 192 3.55 16.41 6.31
CA GLY A 192 2.28 17.12 6.15
C GLY A 192 2.30 18.28 5.14
N GLU A 193 3.41 18.52 4.42
CA GLU A 193 3.50 19.61 3.44
C GLU A 193 2.70 19.33 2.16
N TYR A 194 2.71 18.08 1.67
CA TYR A 194 2.15 17.70 0.37
C TYR A 194 1.14 16.56 0.46
N ILE A 195 0.28 16.51 -0.55
CA ILE A 195 -0.59 15.39 -0.89
C ILE A 195 -0.13 14.85 -2.24
N LEU A 196 0.27 13.58 -2.28
CA LEU A 196 0.52 12.79 -3.49
C LEU A 196 -0.79 12.22 -4.00
N PHE A 197 -1.01 12.22 -5.30
CA PHE A 197 -2.22 11.67 -5.93
C PHE A 197 -1.97 11.27 -7.38
N ALA A 198 -2.84 10.42 -7.93
CA ALA A 198 -2.84 10.09 -9.35
C ALA A 198 -3.82 10.97 -10.13
N SER A 199 -3.45 11.38 -11.34
CA SER A 199 -4.28 12.20 -12.22
C SER A 199 -3.94 12.03 -13.70
N ASP A 200 -4.94 12.21 -14.55
CA ASP A 200 -4.90 12.23 -16.01
C ASP A 200 -4.97 13.67 -16.60
N MET A 201 -4.78 14.70 -15.78
CA MET A 201 -4.88 16.11 -16.18
C MET A 201 -4.01 16.53 -17.39
N GLU A 202 -2.86 15.87 -17.60
CA GLU A 202 -1.97 16.06 -18.76
C GLU A 202 -2.01 14.87 -19.75
N GLY A 203 -3.11 14.11 -19.76
CA GLY A 203 -3.35 12.99 -20.68
C GLY A 203 -3.17 11.62 -20.02
N ALA A 204 -1.97 11.05 -20.07
CA ALA A 204 -1.72 9.76 -19.43
C ALA A 204 -1.70 9.90 -17.90
N VAL A 205 -2.25 8.92 -17.17
CA VAL A 205 -2.23 8.91 -15.70
C VAL A 205 -0.79 8.97 -15.19
N GLN A 206 -0.48 9.98 -14.39
CA GLN A 206 0.79 10.15 -13.68
C GLN A 206 0.54 10.51 -12.21
N LEU A 207 1.59 10.46 -11.40
CA LEU A 207 1.60 10.98 -10.05
C LEU A 207 1.93 12.47 -10.02
N TYR A 208 1.23 13.17 -9.15
CA TYR A 208 1.39 14.58 -8.85
C TYR A 208 1.45 14.77 -7.34
N ARG A 209 2.14 15.82 -6.90
CA ARG A 209 2.04 16.34 -5.53
C ARG A 209 1.43 17.74 -5.55
N VAL A 210 0.76 18.13 -4.48
CA VAL A 210 0.17 19.47 -4.29
C VAL A 210 0.10 19.81 -2.80
N LYS A 211 0.14 21.09 -2.43
CA LYS A 211 -0.13 21.54 -1.05
C LYS A 211 -1.63 21.51 -0.75
N ALA A 212 -1.98 21.48 0.53
CA ALA A 212 -3.38 21.40 0.99
C ALA A 212 -4.28 22.59 0.57
N ASP A 213 -3.68 23.71 0.14
CA ASP A 213 -4.36 24.89 -0.40
C ASP A 213 -4.48 24.90 -1.94
N GLY A 214 -3.97 23.87 -2.62
CA GLY A 214 -3.92 23.77 -4.08
C GLY A 214 -2.68 24.39 -4.73
N SER A 215 -1.76 24.96 -3.94
CA SER A 215 -0.49 25.52 -4.45
C SER A 215 0.57 24.45 -4.72
N GLU A 216 1.60 24.84 -5.48
CA GLU A 216 2.78 24.00 -5.79
C GLU A 216 2.45 22.61 -6.40
N GLN A 217 1.37 22.55 -7.17
CA GLN A 217 0.97 21.37 -7.93
C GLN A 217 2.06 21.02 -8.97
N LEU A 218 2.64 19.82 -8.85
CA LEU A 218 3.76 19.37 -9.67
C LEU A 218 3.61 17.90 -10.06
N LYS A 219 3.78 17.59 -11.35
CA LYS A 219 3.91 16.21 -11.85
C LYS A 219 5.28 15.65 -11.46
N ILE A 220 5.29 14.48 -10.82
CA ILE A 220 6.53 13.86 -10.31
C ILE A 220 6.89 12.54 -10.99
N SER A 221 6.04 11.96 -11.85
CA SER A 221 6.35 10.69 -12.52
C SER A 221 6.33 10.77 -14.05
N ASN A 222 6.99 9.79 -14.67
CA ASN A 222 6.92 9.48 -16.09
C ASN A 222 6.91 7.95 -16.30
N LEU A 223 5.87 7.27 -15.82
CA LEU A 223 5.74 5.81 -15.87
C LEU A 223 4.52 5.38 -16.72
N PRO A 224 4.59 4.23 -17.42
CA PRO A 224 3.50 3.76 -18.28
C PRO A 224 2.33 3.20 -17.47
N ALA A 225 1.13 3.76 -17.68
CA ALA A 225 -0.12 3.24 -17.12
C ALA A 225 -0.09 3.07 -15.57
N ILE A 226 0.34 4.12 -14.85
CA ILE A 226 0.05 4.26 -13.42
C ILE A 226 -1.46 4.14 -13.19
N ARG A 227 -1.85 3.62 -12.03
CA ARG A 227 -3.24 3.66 -11.55
C ARG A 227 -3.43 4.60 -10.37
N GLY A 228 -2.75 4.42 -9.24
CA GLY A 228 -3.07 5.17 -8.02
C GLY A 228 -2.40 4.61 -6.78
N ARG A 229 -3.15 4.53 -5.66
CA ARG A 229 -2.79 4.11 -4.29
C ARG A 229 -1.27 3.89 -4.12
N SER A 230 -0.57 5.00 -3.97
CA SER A 230 0.87 5.11 -3.81
C SER A 230 1.20 5.48 -2.35
N ASP A 231 2.47 5.57 -1.98
CA ASP A 231 2.84 5.90 -0.60
C ASP A 231 4.18 6.60 -0.48
N TRP A 232 4.40 7.27 0.65
CA TRP A 232 5.64 7.98 0.99
C TRP A 232 6.47 7.21 2.02
N SER A 233 7.79 7.41 1.97
CA SER A 233 8.68 6.98 3.06
C SER A 233 8.49 7.85 4.30
N PRO A 234 8.68 7.33 5.53
CA PRO A 234 8.51 8.08 6.77
C PRO A 234 9.35 9.36 6.90
N ASP A 235 10.41 9.48 6.11
CA ASP A 235 11.32 10.64 6.02
C ASP A 235 11.05 11.55 4.80
N SER A 236 9.95 11.33 4.08
CA SER A 236 9.55 12.01 2.84
C SER A 236 10.58 11.93 1.68
N SER A 237 11.60 11.09 1.76
CA SER A 237 12.70 11.05 0.77
C SER A 237 12.39 10.24 -0.50
N PHE A 238 11.54 9.22 -0.41
CA PHE A 238 11.13 8.37 -1.53
C PHE A 238 9.64 8.04 -1.49
N ILE A 239 9.14 7.52 -2.62
CA ILE A 239 7.76 7.09 -2.80
C ILE A 239 7.70 5.74 -3.50
N VAL A 240 6.63 4.99 -3.23
CA VAL A 240 6.30 3.75 -3.93
C VAL A 240 5.00 3.89 -4.70
N THR A 241 4.95 3.26 -5.87
CA THR A 241 3.77 3.25 -6.74
C THR A 241 3.70 1.95 -7.52
N TYR A 242 2.72 1.80 -8.40
CA TYR A 242 2.62 0.66 -9.30
C TYR A 242 2.24 1.10 -10.71
N SER A 243 2.84 0.44 -11.68
CA SER A 243 2.84 0.81 -13.10
C SER A 243 2.74 -0.45 -13.95
N GLY A 244 2.09 -0.35 -15.11
CA GLY A 244 1.96 -1.45 -16.06
C GLY A 244 0.53 -1.73 -16.53
N GLN A 245 0.44 -2.54 -17.58
CA GLN A 245 -0.83 -2.93 -18.19
C GLN A 245 -1.66 -3.80 -17.24
N PRO A 246 -3.00 -3.85 -17.36
CA PRO A 246 -3.83 -4.76 -16.58
C PRO A 246 -3.29 -6.21 -16.64
N TRP A 247 -3.15 -6.86 -15.48
CA TRP A 247 -2.55 -8.18 -15.29
C TRP A 247 -1.03 -8.28 -15.50
N ASN A 248 -0.34 -7.16 -15.77
CA ASN A 248 1.11 -7.06 -15.87
C ASN A 248 1.59 -5.74 -15.23
N ARG A 249 1.24 -5.59 -13.95
CA ARG A 249 1.65 -4.48 -13.06
C ARG A 249 2.74 -4.93 -12.12
N ASP A 250 3.66 -4.03 -11.84
CA ASP A 250 4.74 -4.20 -10.88
C ASP A 250 4.84 -2.96 -9.98
N VAL A 251 5.35 -3.14 -8.77
CA VAL A 251 5.61 -2.03 -7.84
C VAL A 251 6.95 -1.38 -8.21
N TYR A 252 6.98 -0.06 -8.15
CA TYR A 252 8.14 0.79 -8.39
C TYR A 252 8.44 1.63 -7.16
N ILE A 253 9.72 1.96 -6.98
CA ILE A 253 10.22 2.89 -5.97
C ILE A 253 11.03 3.98 -6.68
N MET A 254 10.86 5.23 -6.25
CA MET A 254 11.57 6.40 -6.79
C MET A 254 11.74 7.46 -5.71
N ASN A 255 12.70 8.37 -5.90
CA ASN A 255 12.84 9.53 -5.02
C ASN A 255 11.56 10.39 -5.05
N ALA A 256 11.35 11.20 -4.02
CA ALA A 256 10.21 12.12 -3.90
C ALA A 256 10.09 13.18 -5.02
N ASP A 257 11.14 13.37 -5.82
CA ASP A 257 11.19 14.23 -7.01
C ASP A 257 10.96 13.46 -8.33
N GLY A 258 10.77 12.14 -8.28
CA GLY A 258 10.63 11.23 -9.43
C GLY A 258 11.95 10.63 -9.94
N SER A 259 13.09 11.10 -9.46
CA SER A 259 14.40 10.59 -9.90
C SER A 259 14.67 9.18 -9.36
N ASN A 260 15.67 8.50 -9.94
CA ASN A 260 16.10 7.15 -9.54
C ASN A 260 14.99 6.09 -9.51
N THR A 261 13.97 6.26 -10.37
CA THR A 261 12.87 5.29 -10.53
C THR A 261 13.40 3.91 -10.91
N ARG A 262 13.06 2.90 -10.12
CA ARG A 262 13.33 1.48 -10.40
C ARG A 262 12.14 0.60 -10.03
N MET A 263 12.05 -0.56 -10.67
CA MET A 263 11.13 -1.62 -10.26
C MET A 263 11.60 -2.19 -8.91
N LEU A 264 10.64 -2.50 -8.02
CA LEU A 264 10.89 -3.05 -6.69
C LEU A 264 10.55 -4.54 -6.62
N THR A 265 9.41 -4.96 -7.18
CA THR A 265 8.94 -6.36 -7.11
C THR A 265 9.45 -7.22 -8.27
N PRO A 266 9.58 -8.55 -8.08
CA PRO A 266 9.64 -9.50 -9.18
C PRO A 266 8.40 -9.38 -10.09
N THR A 267 8.58 -9.70 -11.37
CA THR A 267 7.50 -9.62 -12.37
C THR A 267 6.52 -10.79 -12.29
N GLY A 268 5.35 -10.62 -12.89
CA GLY A 268 4.32 -11.68 -13.02
C GLY A 268 3.32 -11.74 -11.86
N GLY A 269 3.52 -10.95 -10.80
CA GLY A 269 2.58 -10.87 -9.67
C GLY A 269 1.33 -10.04 -9.92
N ASN A 270 1.32 -9.14 -10.92
CA ASN A 270 0.30 -8.09 -11.03
C ASN A 270 0.21 -7.28 -9.71
N SER A 271 1.38 -6.86 -9.22
CA SER A 271 1.63 -6.25 -7.92
C SER A 271 1.11 -4.79 -7.88
N GLN A 272 0.32 -4.46 -6.87
CA GLN A 272 -0.53 -3.27 -6.85
C GLN A 272 -0.72 -2.67 -5.45
N GLY A 273 -1.02 -1.36 -5.41
CA GLY A 273 -1.42 -0.63 -4.20
C GLY A 273 -0.42 -0.72 -3.06
N PRO A 274 0.86 -0.37 -3.27
CA PRO A 274 1.89 -0.48 -2.25
C PRO A 274 1.68 0.49 -1.07
N SER A 275 2.23 0.15 0.08
CA SER A 275 2.32 1.00 1.26
C SER A 275 3.61 0.72 2.05
N ILE A 276 4.29 1.75 2.53
CA ILE A 276 5.62 1.65 3.18
C ILE A 276 5.43 1.48 4.69
N SER A 277 6.28 0.66 5.32
CA SER A 277 6.26 0.45 6.77
C SER A 277 6.66 1.71 7.57
N PRO A 278 6.23 1.84 8.85
CA PRO A 278 6.58 2.99 9.70
C PRO A 278 8.08 3.23 9.92
N ASP A 279 8.93 2.22 9.68
CA ASP A 279 10.39 2.31 9.74
C ASP A 279 11.07 2.55 8.37
N GLY A 280 10.30 2.62 7.28
CA GLY A 280 10.80 2.80 5.91
C GLY A 280 11.54 1.60 5.32
N ALA A 281 11.58 0.46 6.02
CA ALA A 281 12.40 -0.69 5.64
C ALA A 281 11.66 -1.72 4.75
N TRP A 282 10.33 -1.68 4.72
CA TRP A 282 9.47 -2.63 4.03
C TRP A 282 8.36 -1.94 3.22
N VAL A 283 7.80 -2.68 2.26
CA VAL A 283 6.65 -2.27 1.45
C VAL A 283 5.64 -3.42 1.39
N ALA A 284 4.42 -3.19 1.87
CA ALA A 284 3.28 -4.09 1.70
C ALA A 284 2.58 -3.81 0.37
N PHE A 285 2.12 -4.83 -0.34
CA PHE A 285 1.41 -4.69 -1.62
C PHE A 285 0.48 -5.87 -1.88
N THR A 286 -0.55 -5.65 -2.69
CA THR A 286 -1.41 -6.73 -3.22
C THR A 286 -0.69 -7.44 -4.36
N SER A 287 -0.66 -8.77 -4.39
CA SER A 287 -0.13 -9.53 -5.54
C SER A 287 -0.83 -10.88 -5.73
N TYR A 288 -0.73 -11.42 -6.94
CA TYR A 288 -1.30 -12.69 -7.41
C TYR A 288 -0.21 -13.73 -7.71
N PHE A 289 1.00 -13.63 -7.13
CA PHE A 289 2.13 -14.52 -7.45
C PHE A 289 1.77 -16.02 -7.42
N ASP A 290 1.06 -16.46 -6.37
CA ASP A 290 0.69 -17.87 -6.20
C ASP A 290 -0.55 -18.31 -7.01
N GLN A 291 -1.42 -17.37 -7.41
CA GLN A 291 -2.69 -17.65 -8.09
C GLN A 291 -2.97 -16.64 -9.22
N TYR A 292 -2.03 -16.56 -10.15
CA TYR A 292 -2.07 -15.60 -11.26
C TYR A 292 -3.35 -15.74 -12.11
N LYS A 293 -4.05 -14.62 -12.31
CA LYS A 293 -5.35 -14.52 -13.02
C LYS A 293 -6.50 -15.33 -12.41
N VAL A 294 -6.42 -15.69 -11.13
CA VAL A 294 -7.58 -16.15 -10.36
C VAL A 294 -8.20 -14.94 -9.67
N ASP A 295 -9.50 -14.69 -9.88
CA ASP A 295 -10.19 -13.50 -9.36
C ASP A 295 -10.05 -13.33 -7.83
N ASN A 296 -10.09 -14.45 -7.10
CA ASN A 296 -9.96 -14.52 -5.64
C ASN A 296 -8.53 -14.91 -5.18
N GLY A 297 -7.53 -14.79 -6.07
CA GLY A 297 -6.17 -15.28 -5.85
C GLY A 297 -5.17 -14.20 -5.37
N CYS A 298 -5.64 -13.01 -5.00
CA CYS A 298 -4.78 -11.94 -4.51
C CYS A 298 -4.54 -12.04 -3.01
N GLU A 299 -3.32 -11.73 -2.60
CA GLU A 299 -2.89 -11.74 -1.22
C GLU A 299 -2.01 -10.53 -0.93
N ILE A 300 -1.84 -10.20 0.35
CA ILE A 300 -0.87 -9.22 0.82
C ILE A 300 0.51 -9.88 0.88
N TYR A 301 1.48 -9.23 0.23
CA TYR A 301 2.90 -9.55 0.31
C TYR A 301 3.63 -8.36 0.92
N ILE A 302 4.81 -8.62 1.50
CA ILE A 302 5.78 -7.60 1.90
C ILE A 302 7.11 -7.86 1.19
N ILE A 303 7.89 -6.79 0.95
CA ILE A 303 9.24 -6.83 0.38
C ILE A 303 10.09 -5.76 1.06
N ARG A 304 11.41 -5.99 1.20
CA ARG A 304 12.35 -4.95 1.67
C ARG A 304 12.41 -3.81 0.65
N THR A 305 12.67 -2.58 1.09
CA THR A 305 12.80 -1.43 0.19
C THR A 305 13.99 -1.52 -0.76
N ASP A 306 15.00 -2.35 -0.48
CA ASP A 306 16.07 -2.71 -1.42
C ASP A 306 15.63 -3.66 -2.55
N GLY A 307 14.50 -4.35 -2.41
CA GLY A 307 13.98 -5.35 -3.36
C GLY A 307 14.28 -6.81 -2.99
N THR A 308 14.85 -7.06 -1.81
CA THR A 308 15.09 -8.41 -1.27
C THR A 308 13.93 -8.90 -0.40
N ASP A 309 13.99 -10.18 -0.02
CA ASP A 309 13.10 -10.80 0.98
C ASP A 309 11.60 -10.55 0.74
N VAL A 310 11.10 -11.06 -0.40
CA VAL A 310 9.65 -11.09 -0.69
C VAL A 310 9.00 -12.17 0.18
N ARG A 311 8.05 -11.77 1.03
CA ARG A 311 7.29 -12.67 1.90
C ARG A 311 5.79 -12.54 1.62
N ARG A 312 5.07 -13.66 1.58
CA ARG A 312 3.60 -13.68 1.58
C ARG A 312 3.12 -13.51 3.02
N LEU A 313 2.22 -12.55 3.25
CA LEU A 313 1.72 -12.21 4.58
C LEU A 313 0.36 -12.85 4.89
N THR A 314 -0.56 -12.79 3.92
CA THR A 314 -1.87 -13.44 4.02
C THR A 314 -1.89 -14.72 3.18
N ASN A 315 -2.51 -15.77 3.71
CA ASN A 315 -2.70 -17.04 3.01
C ASN A 315 -4.07 -17.63 3.36
N ASN A 316 -5.06 -17.31 2.55
CA ASN A 316 -6.42 -17.83 2.69
C ASN A 316 -6.99 -18.21 1.31
N ASP A 317 -8.31 -18.28 1.20
CA ASP A 317 -9.00 -18.80 0.03
C ASP A 317 -9.93 -17.77 -0.64
N TYR A 318 -9.74 -16.48 -0.31
CA TYR A 318 -10.34 -15.29 -0.87
C TYR A 318 -9.28 -14.21 -1.19
N CYS A 319 -9.70 -13.10 -1.80
CA CYS A 319 -8.80 -12.01 -2.19
C CYS A 319 -8.57 -11.01 -1.03
N ASP A 320 -7.32 -10.75 -0.69
CA ASP A 320 -6.88 -9.71 0.24
C ASP A 320 -6.07 -8.63 -0.50
N TYR A 321 -6.47 -7.36 -0.38
CA TYR A 321 -5.96 -6.28 -1.24
C TYR A 321 -6.10 -4.89 -0.63
N GLN A 322 -5.54 -3.86 -1.29
CA GLN A 322 -5.53 -2.46 -0.80
C GLN A 322 -4.89 -2.30 0.60
N PRO A 323 -3.66 -2.79 0.85
CA PRO A 323 -3.01 -2.54 2.14
C PRO A 323 -2.77 -1.03 2.37
N ARG A 324 -2.75 -0.64 3.64
CA ARG A 324 -2.04 0.53 4.20
C ARG A 324 -1.36 0.10 5.48
N TRP A 325 -0.09 0.45 5.62
CA TRP A 325 0.74 0.10 6.76
C TRP A 325 0.78 1.28 7.73
N GLY A 326 0.57 1.01 9.02
CA GLY A 326 0.70 1.97 10.11
C GLY A 326 1.38 1.36 11.34
N PRO A 327 1.50 2.13 12.44
CA PRO A 327 2.18 1.69 13.66
C PRO A 327 1.43 0.60 14.47
#